data_AF-A0A3M1GZH6-F1
#
_entry.id   AF-A0A3M1GZH6-F1
#
_cell.length_a   1.000
_cell.length_b   1.000
_cell.length_c   1.000
_cell.angle_alpha   90.00
_cell.angle_beta   90.00
_cell.angle_gamma   90.00
#
_symmetry.space_group_name_H-M   'P 1'
#
loop_
_entity.id
_entity.type
_entity.pdbx_description
1 polymer ?
#
loop_
_entity_poly.entity_id
_entity_poly.type
_entity_poly.pdbx_seq_one_letter_code
_entity_poly.pdbx_strand_id
1 'polypeptide(L)'
;LLFLLTAGAGLFFLAPPVSALLNARFADPDWSQRDGRRIVRQSVWVAVLGVLLLYLQMVRALNLSVALSLTVGFMLLEIYFLLRA
;
A
#
# COMPACT_ATOMS: atom_id res chain seq x y z
N LEU A 1 -10.78 16.51 -6.23
CA LEU A 1 -9.37 16.37 -6.65
C LEU A 1 -8.40 16.77 -5.53
N LEU A 2 -8.41 18.02 -5.04
CA LEU A 2 -7.50 18.47 -3.98
C LEU A 2 -7.53 17.56 -2.73
N PHE A 3 -8.72 17.18 -2.27
CA PHE A 3 -8.91 16.24 -1.16
C PHE A 3 -8.21 14.87 -1.38
N LEU A 4 -8.26 14.33 -2.60
CA LEU A 4 -7.64 13.04 -2.91
C LEU A 4 -6.12 13.16 -2.96
N LEU A 5 -5.61 14.30 -3.46
CA LEU A 5 -4.17 14.56 -3.48
C LEU A 5 -3.61 14.72 -2.07
N THR A 6 -4.28 15.47 -1.19
CA THR A 6 -3.85 15.63 0.20
C THR A 6 -3.97 14.32 0.98
N ALA A 7 -5.03 13.56 0.77
CA ALA A 7 -5.18 12.23 1.38
C ALA A 7 -4.08 11.26 0.91
N GLY A 8 -3.79 11.24 -0.40
CA GLY A 8 -2.73 10.42 -0.98
C GLY A 8 -1.35 10.79 -0.43
N ALA A 9 -1.03 12.07 -0.36
CA ALA A 9 0.21 12.55 0.24
C ALA A 9 0.31 12.14 1.71
N GLY A 10 -0.77 12.32 2.49
CA GLY A 10 -0.82 11.91 3.90
C GLY A 10 -0.57 10.42 4.08
N LEU A 11 -1.22 9.57 3.28
CA LEU A 11 -1.00 8.12 3.30
C LEU A 11 0.44 7.76 2.92
N PHE A 12 1.01 8.43 1.92
CA PHE A 12 2.40 8.20 1.51
C PHE A 12 3.42 8.57 2.60
N PHE A 13 3.15 9.58 3.43
CA PHE A 13 4.02 9.94 4.55
C PHE A 13 3.79 9.08 5.80
N LEU A 14 2.58 8.54 6.00
CA LEU A 14 2.24 7.69 7.14
C LEU A 14 2.56 6.21 6.93
N ALA A 15 2.56 5.73 5.68
CA ALA A 15 2.84 4.34 5.36
C ALA A 15 4.30 3.89 5.60
N PRO A 16 5.35 4.70 5.41
CA PRO A 16 6.73 4.31 5.64
C PRO A 16 7.03 3.83 7.06
N PRO A 17 6.67 4.54 8.15
CA PRO A 17 6.96 4.06 9.50
C PRO A 17 6.21 2.76 9.84
N VAL A 18 4.97 2.60 9.36
CA VAL A 18 4.19 1.37 9.53
C VAL A 18 4.84 0.22 8.76
N SER A 19 5.22 0.46 7.51
CA SER A 19 5.90 -0.53 6.67
C SER A 19 7.25 -0.92 7.28
N ALA A 20 8.04 0.04 7.75
CA ALA A 20 9.31 -0.22 8.43
C ALA A 20 9.11 -1.09 9.68
N LEU A 21 8.11 -0.77 10.51
CA LEU A 21 7.79 -1.54 11.71
C LEU A 21 7.39 -2.99 11.37
N LEU A 22 6.54 -3.17 10.36
CA LEU A 22 6.09 -4.50 9.94
C LEU A 22 7.25 -5.33 9.36
N ASN A 23 8.09 -4.74 8.51
CA ASN A 23 9.26 -5.43 7.98
C ASN A 23 10.28 -5.76 9.08
N ALA A 24 10.48 -4.87 10.05
CA ALA A 24 11.37 -5.14 11.18
C ALA A 24 10.87 -6.30 12.07
N ARG A 25 9.55 -6.53 12.13
CA ARG A 25 8.96 -7.60 12.95
C ARG A 25 8.79 -8.94 12.23
N PHE A 26 8.49 -8.91 10.93
CA PHE A 26 8.00 -10.09 10.23
C PHE A 26 8.81 -10.47 8.98
N ALA A 27 9.68 -9.60 8.46
CA ALA A 27 10.49 -9.93 7.29
C ALA A 27 11.85 -10.53 7.68
N ASP A 28 12.43 -11.33 6.78
CA ASP A 28 13.76 -11.92 6.96
C ASP A 28 14.83 -10.86 7.24
N PRO A 29 15.80 -11.08 8.16
CA PRO A 29 16.79 -10.07 8.55
C PRO A 29 17.52 -9.37 7.39
N ASP A 30 17.75 -10.06 6.28
CA ASP A 30 18.46 -9.56 5.09
C ASP A 30 17.53 -8.98 4.00
N TRP A 31 16.25 -8.76 4.30
CA TRP A 31 15.29 -8.24 3.34
C TRP A 31 15.72 -6.88 2.75
N SER A 32 16.38 -6.04 3.57
CA SER A 32 16.79 -4.68 3.17
C SER A 32 17.98 -4.67 2.21
N GLN A 33 18.82 -5.71 2.25
CA GLN A 33 19.93 -5.89 1.32
C GLN A 33 19.45 -6.39 -0.05
N ARG A 34 18.40 -7.23 -0.06
CA ARG A 34 17.77 -7.74 -1.29
C ARG A 34 16.91 -6.69 -1.98
N ASP A 35 16.12 -5.95 -1.21
CA ASP A 35 15.17 -4.96 -1.75
C ASP A 35 15.16 -3.66 -0.94
N GLY A 36 16.12 -2.79 -1.21
CA GLY A 36 16.21 -1.46 -0.60
C GLY A 36 15.05 -0.52 -0.94
N ARG A 37 14.23 -0.84 -1.95
CA ARG A 37 13.06 -0.04 -2.36
C ARG A 37 11.75 -0.58 -1.81
N ARG A 38 11.77 -1.69 -1.06
CA ARG A 38 10.59 -2.36 -0.51
C ARG A 38 9.66 -1.41 0.25
N ILE A 39 10.20 -0.67 1.22
CA ILE A 39 9.41 0.26 2.05
C ILE A 39 8.75 1.35 1.20
N VAL A 40 9.50 1.92 0.23
CA VAL A 40 8.98 2.95 -0.66
C VAL A 40 7.86 2.38 -1.52
N ARG A 41 8.05 1.22 -2.12
CA ARG A 41 7.04 0.53 -2.93
C ARG A 41 5.77 0.24 -2.12
N GLN A 42 5.90 -0.31 -0.92
CA GLN A 42 4.77 -0.58 -0.02
C GLN A 42 4.02 0.71 0.32
N SER A 43 4.75 1.80 0.57
CA SER A 43 4.15 3.11 0.87
C SER A 43 3.38 3.68 -0.31
N VAL A 44 3.91 3.54 -1.54
CA VAL A 44 3.21 3.91 -2.76
C VAL A 44 1.94 3.07 -2.92
N TRP A 45 2.01 1.75 -2.74
CA TRP A 45 0.85 0.88 -2.87
C TRP A 45 -0.26 1.22 -1.87
N VAL A 46 0.10 1.48 -0.60
CA VAL A 46 -0.87 1.91 0.42
C VAL A 46 -1.52 3.24 0.05
N ALA A 47 -0.73 4.22 -0.41
CA ALA A 47 -1.27 5.51 -0.84
C ALA A 47 -2.21 5.37 -2.04
N VAL A 48 -1.83 4.60 -3.06
CA VAL A 48 -2.66 4.36 -4.25
C VAL A 48 -3.95 3.63 -3.87
N LEU A 49 -3.87 2.55 -3.08
CA LEU A 49 -5.03 1.81 -2.62
C LEU A 49 -5.98 2.71 -1.82
N GLY A 50 -5.46 3.48 -0.87
CA GLY A 50 -6.28 4.38 -0.07
C GLY A 50 -6.96 5.48 -0.88
N VAL A 51 -6.25 6.09 -1.84
CA VAL A 51 -6.84 7.08 -2.76
C VAL A 51 -7.94 6.44 -3.62
N LEU A 52 -7.71 5.22 -4.13
CA LEU A 52 -8.69 4.51 -4.93
C LEU A 52 -9.95 4.19 -4.13
N LEU A 53 -9.81 3.69 -2.89
CA LEU A 53 -10.93 3.41 -2.01
C LEU A 53 -11.70 4.70 -1.64
N LEU A 54 -11.00 5.78 -1.32
CA LEU A 54 -11.62 7.08 -1.04
C LEU A 54 -12.36 7.64 -2.25
N TYR A 55 -11.77 7.53 -3.45
CA TYR A 55 -12.42 7.94 -4.69
C TYR A 55 -13.71 7.16 -4.94
N LEU A 56 -13.65 5.82 -4.82
CA LEU A 56 -14.81 4.96 -4.99
C LEU A 56 -15.92 5.24 -3.97
N GLN A 57 -15.54 5.58 -2.73
CA GLN A 57 -16.48 5.99 -1.70
C GLN A 57 -17.16 7.32 -2.06
N MET A 58 -16.41 8.29 -2.59
CA MET A 58 -16.97 9.59 -3.01
C MET A 58 -18.00 9.44 -4.13
N VAL A 59 -17.75 8.57 -5.11
CA VAL A 59 -18.69 8.29 -6.21
C VAL A 59 -19.77 7.26 -5.85
N ARG A 60 -19.83 6.83 -4.58
CA ARG A 60 -20.77 5.81 -4.06
C ARG A 60 -20.73 4.47 -4.82
N ALA A 61 -19.57 4.16 -5.42
CA ALA A 61 -19.32 2.89 -6.09
C ALA A 61 -18.60 1.89 -5.17
N LEU A 62 -18.17 2.31 -3.98
CA LEU A 62 -17.53 1.42 -3.02
C LEU A 62 -18.55 0.52 -2.34
N ASN A 63 -18.42 -0.78 -2.56
CA ASN A 63 -19.06 -1.81 -1.77
C ASN A 63 -17.98 -2.71 -1.16
N LEU A 64 -18.37 -3.54 -0.18
CA LEU A 64 -17.44 -4.41 0.53
C LEU A 64 -16.70 -5.36 -0.42
N SER A 65 -17.39 -5.92 -1.42
CA SER A 65 -16.79 -6.83 -2.39
C SER A 65 -15.71 -6.15 -3.22
N VAL A 66 -15.92 -4.91 -3.66
CA VAL A 66 -14.93 -4.11 -4.40
C VAL A 66 -13.74 -3.75 -3.50
N ALA A 67 -13.99 -3.33 -2.26
CA ALA A 67 -12.94 -3.02 -1.30
C ALA A 67 -12.04 -4.24 -1.05
N LEU A 68 -12.64 -5.41 -0.81
CA LEU A 68 -11.90 -6.67 -0.61
C LEU A 68 -11.14 -7.08 -1.87
N SER A 69 -11.77 -7.00 -3.04
CA SER A 69 -11.13 -7.37 -4.31
C SER A 69 -9.89 -6.54 -4.60
N LEU A 70 -9.96 -5.22 -4.40
CA LEU A 70 -8.82 -4.32 -4.58
C LEU A 70 -7.72 -4.60 -3.55
N THR A 71 -8.11 -4.83 -2.29
CA THR A 71 -7.15 -5.13 -1.22
C THR A 71 -6.39 -6.43 -1.50
N VAL A 72 -7.10 -7.49 -1.89
CA VAL A 72 -6.50 -8.78 -2.25
C VAL A 72 -5.61 -8.62 -3.48
N GLY A 73 -6.06 -7.91 -4.51
CA GLY A 73 -5.25 -7.66 -5.71
C GLY A 73 -3.92 -6.97 -5.40
N PHE A 74 -3.94 -5.92 -4.57
CA PHE A 74 -2.72 -5.23 -4.16
C PHE A 74 -1.81 -6.12 -3.29
N MET A 75 -2.39 -6.94 -2.40
CA MET A 75 -1.61 -7.92 -1.63
C MET A 75 -0.93 -8.94 -2.54
N LEU A 76 -1.64 -9.48 -3.54
CA LEU A 76 -1.08 -10.45 -4.49
C LEU A 76 0.05 -9.83 -5.32
N LEU A 77 -0.09 -8.57 -5.74
CA LEU A 77 0.98 -7.84 -6.42
C LEU A 77 2.21 -7.71 -5.54
N GLU A 78 2.03 -7.32 -4.27
CA GLU A 78 3.16 -7.21 -3.33
C GLU A 78 3.80 -8.58 -3.09
N ILE A 79 3.03 -9.65 -2.88
CA ILE A 79 3.56 -11.01 -2.74
C ILE A 79 4.37 -11.42 -3.97
N TYR A 80 3.88 -11.14 -5.17
CA TYR A 80 4.60 -11.43 -6.40
C TYR A 80 5.94 -10.67 -6.48
N PHE A 81 5.96 -9.39 -6.10
CA PHE A 81 7.23 -8.64 -6.04
C PHE A 81 8.18 -9.19 -4.97
N LEU A 82 7.67 -9.62 -3.83
CA LEU A 82 8.48 -10.22 -2.77
C LEU A 82 9.06 -11.58 -3.16
N LEU A 83 8.35 -12.38 -3.95
CA LEU A 83 8.84 -13.67 -4.44
C LEU A 83 9.89 -13.51 -5.55
N ARG A 84 9.91 -12.36 -6.24
CA ARG A 84 10.80 -12.09 -7.38
C ARG A 84 12.01 -11.22 -7.02
N ALA A 85 11.96 -10.50 -5.90
CA ALA A 85 13.05 -9.67 -5.38
C ALA A 85 14.11 -10.51 -4.65
#